data_AF-A0A7W0WRY5-F1
#
_entry.id   AF-A0A7W0WRY5-F1
#
_cell.length_a   1.000
_cell.length_b   1.000
_cell.length_c   1.000
_cell.angle_alpha   90.00
_cell.angle_beta   90.00
_cell.angle_gamma   90.00
#
_symmetry.space_group_name_H-M   'P 1'
#
loop_
_entity.id
_entity.type
_entity.pdbx_description
1 polymer ?
#
loop_
_entity_poly.entity_id
_entity_poly.type
_entity_poly.pdbx_seq_one_letter_code
_entity_poly.pdbx_strand_id
1 'polypeptide(L)'
;MGGGRYSLDIAQRTRANDNSAFQSSAAPAAREVHAALNPFGKTREVNNVTPIIVALDVTRSRGDDTKLMYEKLPQLMGQIELKGYIDNPGISFCAIGDATTDRAPLQVSQFEGDNRLDEALGRFWIEEGGGGTGQESYELAAYFYSRTNCVRLAQGVGKKGYCFFVGDEGFYSSIDKATIRRVIGDEVSDDVPAAEAFRRLQEKFHAFFIYPQKTMDERRANIDAEIRDRVRKAGGQYDGVDVRASLLWNNGNDLDLHVTTPRGEHIFYGAKQASCGGWLDVDMNAGGAQTTKPVENVRWGKGAALAGRYKVWVRNFAFHESKREPTAWKVELEVGGKITHHEGVISPNGQTGDASDMVVAEFDYDPNAQLVSTKPGVDQYAGYADDVILAQWATVLPKEHIIRVGDPKSIIDVLLGALAIADGKVDLDTYLRDMRELGASEERVHAIDAALAGLPSAKNVATATVTGDVPSHAGGGKKTTMRL
;
A
#
# COMPACT_ATOMS: atom_id res chain seq x y z
N MET A 1 19.98 14.93 -32.76
CA MET A 1 21.40 14.82 -32.36
C MET A 1 21.45 14.40 -30.89
N GLY A 2 22.18 13.33 -30.57
CA GLY A 2 22.62 13.00 -29.21
C GLY A 2 21.67 12.19 -28.31
N GLY A 3 21.20 11.01 -28.74
CA GLY A 3 20.58 10.04 -27.83
C GLY A 3 21.66 9.33 -27.02
N GLY A 4 21.85 9.73 -25.76
CA GLY A 4 22.78 9.09 -24.84
C GLY A 4 22.21 7.76 -24.35
N ARG A 5 22.85 6.64 -24.72
CA ARG A 5 22.61 5.34 -24.09
C ARG A 5 23.01 5.43 -22.61
N TYR A 6 22.32 4.69 -21.73
CA TYR A 6 22.73 4.56 -20.34
C TYR A 6 24.17 4.01 -20.32
N SER A 7 25.14 4.80 -19.86
CA SER A 7 26.54 4.40 -19.99
C SER A 7 26.87 3.32 -18.95
N LEU A 8 27.57 2.29 -19.39
CA LEU A 8 28.14 1.22 -18.57
C LEU A 8 28.89 1.76 -17.33
N ASP A 9 29.45 2.96 -17.43
CA ASP A 9 30.16 3.65 -16.36
C ASP A 9 29.26 4.04 -15.19
N ILE A 10 27.97 4.36 -15.42
CA ILE A 10 27.03 4.67 -14.33
C ILE A 10 26.66 3.38 -13.59
N ALA A 11 26.30 2.31 -14.30
CA ALA A 11 25.98 1.01 -13.70
C ALA A 11 27.16 0.42 -12.89
N GLN A 12 28.41 0.64 -13.33
CA GLN A 12 29.60 0.22 -12.60
C GLN A 12 29.98 1.15 -11.44
N ARG A 13 29.80 2.48 -11.57
CA ARG A 13 30.06 3.43 -10.46
C ARG A 13 29.05 3.29 -9.32
N THR A 14 27.79 3.00 -9.60
CA THR A 14 26.75 2.80 -8.57
C THR A 14 26.95 1.49 -7.78
N ARG A 15 27.66 0.50 -8.35
CA ARG A 15 28.08 -0.71 -7.60
C ARG A 15 29.27 -0.46 -6.67
N ALA A 16 30.05 0.60 -6.91
CA ALA A 16 31.32 0.84 -6.23
C ALA A 16 31.28 2.00 -5.21
N ASN A 17 30.24 2.84 -5.22
CA ASN A 17 30.18 4.03 -4.38
C ASN A 17 28.90 4.08 -3.52
N ASP A 18 29.09 4.07 -2.20
CA ASP A 18 28.14 4.49 -1.13
C ASP A 18 27.86 6.00 -1.14
N ASN A 19 27.90 6.67 -2.30
CA ASN A 19 27.67 8.11 -2.38
C ASN A 19 26.20 8.41 -2.66
N SER A 20 25.51 8.76 -1.57
CA SER A 20 24.15 9.26 -1.51
C SER A 20 23.86 10.31 -2.60
N ALA A 21 22.92 10.02 -3.50
CA ALA A 21 22.33 11.01 -4.40
C ALA A 21 21.51 12.09 -3.67
N PHE A 22 21.35 11.96 -2.35
CA PHE A 22 20.56 12.86 -1.48
C PHE A 22 21.40 13.76 -0.55
N GLN A 23 22.69 13.99 -0.83
CA GLN A 23 23.34 15.18 -0.25
C GLN A 23 22.94 16.43 -1.05
N SER A 24 21.72 16.91 -0.80
CA SER A 24 21.42 18.33 -1.00
C SER A 24 20.53 18.83 0.12
N SER A 25 21.05 19.87 0.77
CA SER A 25 20.37 20.88 1.57
C SER A 25 18.85 20.80 1.52
N ALA A 26 18.20 20.76 2.68
CA ALA A 26 16.75 20.97 2.87
C ALA A 26 16.18 21.87 1.77
N ALA A 27 15.61 21.24 0.74
CA ALA A 27 14.95 21.95 -0.33
C ALA A 27 13.82 22.75 0.33
N PRO A 28 13.61 24.02 -0.03
CA PRO A 28 12.51 24.80 0.53
C PRO A 28 11.23 23.99 0.34
N ALA A 29 10.44 23.84 1.41
CA ALA A 29 9.24 23.01 1.42
C ALA A 29 8.45 23.22 0.12
N ALA A 30 8.51 22.24 -0.79
CA ALA A 30 7.79 22.29 -2.04
C ALA A 30 6.31 22.45 -1.68
N ARG A 31 5.64 23.45 -2.28
CA ARG A 31 4.24 23.74 -1.96
C ARG A 31 3.25 23.10 -2.94
N GLU A 32 3.75 22.60 -4.07
CA GLU A 32 2.97 22.09 -5.20
C GLU A 32 3.76 21.01 -5.99
N VAL A 33 3.04 20.15 -6.72
CA VAL A 33 3.62 19.13 -7.62
C VAL A 33 4.42 19.78 -8.73
N HIS A 34 5.61 19.23 -9.01
CA HIS A 34 6.42 19.69 -10.13
C HIS A 34 5.66 19.54 -11.47
N ALA A 35 5.66 20.58 -12.31
CA ALA A 35 4.87 20.62 -13.55
C ALA A 35 5.14 19.42 -14.50
N ALA A 36 6.37 18.91 -14.53
CA ALA A 36 6.71 17.72 -15.31
C ALA A 36 6.00 16.44 -14.84
N LEU A 37 5.67 16.35 -13.54
CA LEU A 37 5.02 15.20 -12.91
C LEU A 37 3.51 15.39 -12.73
N ASN A 38 2.99 16.61 -12.85
CA ASN A 38 1.57 16.90 -12.69
C ASN A 38 0.71 16.18 -13.77
N PRO A 39 -0.25 15.31 -13.38
CA PRO A 39 -1.10 14.58 -14.32
C PRO A 39 -2.22 15.42 -14.95
N PHE A 40 -2.50 16.63 -14.43
CA PHE A 40 -3.64 17.45 -14.84
C PHE A 40 -3.61 17.79 -16.34
N GLY A 41 -4.63 17.36 -17.07
CA GLY A 41 -4.78 17.56 -18.52
C GLY A 41 -3.67 16.89 -19.33
N LYS A 42 -2.94 15.92 -18.76
CA LYS A 42 -1.86 15.20 -19.43
C LYS A 42 -2.25 13.77 -19.78
N THR A 43 -1.79 13.35 -20.95
CA THR A 43 -1.62 11.94 -21.30
C THR A 43 -0.13 11.70 -21.46
N ARG A 44 0.40 10.65 -20.82
CA ARG A 44 1.81 10.26 -21.02
C ARG A 44 1.88 9.38 -22.25
N GLU A 45 2.63 9.82 -23.24
CA GLU A 45 2.84 9.06 -24.48
C GLU A 45 4.05 8.15 -24.36
N VAL A 46 4.00 7.01 -25.02
CA VAL A 46 5.12 6.07 -25.09
C VAL A 46 5.36 5.64 -26.53
N ASN A 47 6.61 5.69 -26.94
CA ASN A 47 7.06 5.28 -28.28
C ASN A 47 7.92 4.02 -28.26
N ASN A 48 8.21 3.50 -27.07
CA ASN A 48 8.98 2.30 -26.84
C ASN A 48 8.14 1.05 -27.10
N VAL A 49 8.79 -0.06 -27.48
CA VAL A 49 8.11 -1.34 -27.77
C VAL A 49 7.46 -1.91 -26.51
N THR A 50 8.14 -1.76 -25.36
CA THR A 50 7.68 -2.32 -24.10
C THR A 50 7.47 -1.21 -23.07
N PRO A 51 6.23 -0.73 -22.88
CA PRO A 51 5.93 0.24 -21.85
C PRO A 51 5.90 -0.42 -20.48
N ILE A 52 6.62 0.14 -19.50
CA ILE A 52 6.69 -0.34 -18.12
C ILE A 52 6.28 0.80 -17.19
N ILE A 53 5.37 0.52 -16.27
CA ILE A 53 4.95 1.45 -15.22
C ILE A 53 5.46 0.90 -13.89
N VAL A 54 6.12 1.74 -13.11
CA VAL A 54 6.47 1.45 -11.72
C VAL A 54 5.78 2.50 -10.85
N ALA A 55 4.68 2.10 -10.22
CA ALA A 55 3.86 2.94 -9.38
C ALA A 55 4.15 2.62 -7.90
N LEU A 56 4.76 3.58 -7.22
CA LEU A 56 5.27 3.46 -5.87
C LEU A 56 4.37 4.22 -4.91
N ASP A 57 3.91 3.54 -3.88
CA ASP A 57 3.35 4.19 -2.70
C ASP A 57 4.45 5.01 -2.00
N VAL A 58 4.20 6.31 -1.81
CA VAL A 58 5.14 7.26 -1.20
C VAL A 58 4.68 7.75 0.17
N THR A 59 3.76 7.05 0.81
CA THR A 59 3.16 7.48 2.08
C THR A 59 4.06 7.19 3.26
N ARG A 60 3.77 7.84 4.39
CA ARG A 60 4.54 7.75 5.63
C ARG A 60 4.69 6.31 6.12
N SER A 61 3.71 5.45 5.88
CA SER A 61 3.77 4.05 6.30
C SER A 61 5.01 3.33 5.72
N ARG A 62 5.53 3.81 4.58
CA ARG A 62 6.70 3.25 3.88
C ARG A 62 8.03 3.96 4.14
N GLY A 63 8.01 5.17 4.69
CA GLY A 63 9.18 5.92 5.17
C GLY A 63 10.50 5.67 4.42
N ASP A 64 11.42 4.94 5.07
CA ASP A 64 12.78 4.68 4.59
C ASP A 64 12.87 3.71 3.41
N ASP A 65 11.89 2.82 3.23
CA ASP A 65 11.86 1.86 2.12
C ASP A 65 11.68 2.57 0.78
N THR A 66 10.83 3.61 0.75
CA THR A 66 10.58 4.40 -0.45
C THR A 66 11.87 5.08 -0.91
N LYS A 67 12.62 5.71 -0.02
CA LYS A 67 13.91 6.35 -0.36
C LYS A 67 14.91 5.34 -0.91
N LEU A 68 15.04 4.19 -0.25
CA LEU A 68 15.91 3.11 -0.70
C LEU A 68 15.53 2.57 -2.09
N MET A 69 14.24 2.49 -2.38
CA MET A 69 13.76 2.12 -3.71
C MET A 69 14.18 3.16 -4.75
N TYR A 70 13.91 4.45 -4.51
CA TYR A 70 14.31 5.54 -5.41
C TYR A 70 15.82 5.52 -5.71
N GLU A 71 16.66 5.25 -4.72
CA GLU A 71 18.11 5.14 -4.89
C GLU A 71 18.52 3.94 -5.76
N LYS A 72 17.75 2.85 -5.75
CA LYS A 72 18.05 1.62 -6.50
C LYS A 72 17.41 1.58 -7.89
N LEU A 73 16.44 2.44 -8.20
CA LEU A 73 15.78 2.48 -9.50
C LEU A 73 16.74 2.70 -10.70
N PRO A 74 17.81 3.52 -10.60
CA PRO A 74 18.78 3.60 -11.69
C PRO A 74 19.50 2.25 -11.95
N GLN A 75 19.71 1.44 -10.91
CA GLN A 75 20.31 0.11 -11.05
C GLN A 75 19.39 -0.86 -11.80
N LEU A 76 18.07 -0.75 -11.62
CA LEU A 76 17.06 -1.50 -12.39
C LEU A 76 17.27 -1.29 -13.89
N MET A 77 17.43 -0.02 -14.32
CA MET A 77 17.64 0.33 -15.73
C MET A 77 18.89 -0.31 -16.30
N GLY A 78 20.00 -0.17 -15.58
CA GLY A 78 21.26 -0.79 -15.96
C GLY A 78 21.10 -2.30 -16.14
N GLN A 79 20.37 -2.98 -15.25
CA GLN A 79 20.18 -4.44 -15.36
C GLN A 79 19.27 -4.85 -16.52
N ILE A 80 18.19 -4.13 -16.79
CA ILE A 80 17.31 -4.41 -17.94
C ILE A 80 18.09 -4.29 -19.24
N GLU A 81 18.88 -3.22 -19.40
CA GLU A 81 19.69 -3.00 -20.59
C GLU A 81 20.83 -4.01 -20.74
N LEU A 82 21.55 -4.32 -19.65
CA LEU A 82 22.70 -5.22 -19.69
C LEU A 82 22.34 -6.66 -20.04
N LYS A 83 21.21 -7.16 -19.53
CA LYS A 83 20.79 -8.55 -19.73
C LYS A 83 19.85 -8.75 -20.91
N GLY A 84 19.31 -7.65 -21.47
CA GLY A 84 18.39 -7.73 -22.60
C GLY A 84 17.08 -8.46 -22.27
N TYR A 85 16.68 -8.45 -20.99
CA TYR A 85 15.45 -9.10 -20.53
C TYR A 85 14.21 -8.57 -21.25
N ILE A 86 14.25 -7.32 -21.72
CA ILE A 86 13.16 -6.68 -22.47
C ILE A 86 13.67 -5.88 -23.65
N ASP A 87 12.91 -5.93 -24.76
CA ASP A 87 13.19 -5.17 -25.96
C ASP A 87 12.66 -3.74 -25.85
N ASN A 88 13.56 -2.76 -26.02
CA ASN A 88 13.26 -1.32 -26.07
C ASN A 88 12.23 -0.90 -24.99
N PRO A 89 12.62 -0.92 -23.70
CA PRO A 89 11.75 -0.51 -22.60
C PRO A 89 11.56 1.02 -22.59
N GLY A 90 10.34 1.47 -22.30
CA GLY A 90 10.05 2.85 -21.92
C GLY A 90 9.38 2.85 -20.57
N ILE A 91 9.90 3.60 -19.62
CA ILE A 91 9.54 3.46 -18.21
C ILE A 91 8.94 4.76 -17.67
N SER A 92 7.79 4.65 -17.03
CA SER A 92 7.13 5.75 -16.33
C SER A 92 7.06 5.41 -14.84
N PHE A 93 7.52 6.35 -14.03
CA PHE A 93 7.38 6.30 -12.58
C PHE A 93 6.12 7.04 -12.16
N CYS A 94 5.46 6.48 -11.16
CA CYS A 94 4.32 7.10 -10.53
C CYS A 94 4.51 7.07 -9.01
N ALA A 95 4.28 8.20 -8.36
CA ALA A 95 4.16 8.25 -6.91
C ALA A 95 2.68 8.33 -6.55
N ILE A 96 2.27 7.42 -5.68
CA ILE A 96 0.91 7.28 -5.17
C ILE A 96 0.91 7.80 -3.73
N GLY A 97 0.06 8.79 -3.48
CA GLY A 97 -0.34 9.20 -2.14
C GLY A 97 -1.85 9.16 -2.00
N ASP A 98 -2.37 9.91 -1.04
CA ASP A 98 -3.77 9.81 -0.64
C ASP A 98 -4.63 10.93 -1.23
N ALA A 99 -5.64 10.60 -2.05
CA ALA A 99 -6.52 11.56 -2.71
C ALA A 99 -7.34 12.43 -1.77
N THR A 100 -7.61 11.95 -0.56
CA THR A 100 -8.43 12.60 0.45
C THR A 100 -7.64 13.57 1.33
N THR A 101 -6.35 13.31 1.57
CA THR A 101 -5.54 14.13 2.48
C THR A 101 -4.34 14.82 1.87
N ASP A 102 -3.80 14.31 0.78
CA ASP A 102 -2.55 14.79 0.20
C ASP A 102 -2.78 15.87 -0.86
N ARG A 103 -1.79 16.77 -1.03
CA ARG A 103 -1.85 17.83 -2.05
C ARG A 103 -1.42 17.30 -3.41
N ALA A 104 -0.59 16.26 -3.42
CA ALA A 104 -0.01 15.57 -4.55
C ALA A 104 -0.39 14.07 -4.55
N PRO A 105 -1.69 13.72 -4.54
CA PRO A 105 -2.13 12.33 -4.40
C PRO A 105 -1.70 11.43 -5.57
N LEU A 106 -1.36 12.04 -6.70
CA LEU A 106 -0.80 11.35 -7.84
C LEU A 106 0.25 12.22 -8.53
N GLN A 107 1.44 11.67 -8.73
CA GLN A 107 2.50 12.27 -9.53
C GLN A 107 2.95 11.25 -10.58
N VAL A 108 3.03 11.65 -11.84
CA VAL A 108 3.27 10.74 -12.96
C VAL A 108 4.34 11.29 -13.88
N SER A 109 5.46 10.58 -14.03
CA SER A 109 6.51 10.93 -14.97
C SER A 109 6.12 10.59 -16.40
N GLN A 110 6.82 11.19 -17.37
CA GLN A 110 6.76 10.72 -18.75
C GLN A 110 7.40 9.32 -18.88
N PHE A 111 7.00 8.56 -19.91
CA PHE A 111 7.72 7.35 -20.30
C PHE A 111 9.07 7.72 -20.92
N GLU A 112 10.15 7.28 -20.29
CA GLU A 112 11.51 7.52 -20.74
C GLU A 112 12.31 6.21 -20.80
N GLY A 113 13.25 6.13 -21.74
CA GLY A 113 14.12 4.96 -21.92
C GLY A 113 15.60 5.32 -21.86
N ASP A 114 15.93 6.45 -21.22
CA ASP A 114 17.28 7.00 -21.14
C ASP A 114 17.50 7.72 -19.79
N ASN A 115 18.63 8.42 -19.66
CA ASN A 115 19.04 9.14 -18.45
C ASN A 115 18.07 10.23 -17.97
N ARG A 116 17.05 10.61 -18.75
CA ARG A 116 16.00 11.54 -18.31
C ARG A 116 15.12 10.96 -17.20
N LEU A 117 15.18 9.63 -16.99
CA LEU A 117 14.59 8.97 -15.83
C LEU A 117 15.16 9.52 -14.52
N ASP A 118 16.47 9.74 -14.42
CA ASP A 118 17.10 10.25 -13.19
C ASP A 118 16.61 11.67 -12.87
N GLU A 119 16.42 12.50 -13.89
CA GLU A 119 15.86 13.84 -13.76
C GLU A 119 14.39 13.80 -13.32
N ALA A 120 13.61 12.82 -13.81
CA ALA A 120 12.23 12.62 -13.37
C ALA A 120 12.18 12.18 -11.90
N LEU A 121 13.04 11.26 -11.48
CA LEU A 121 13.13 10.76 -10.10
C LEU A 121 13.46 11.89 -9.11
N GLY A 122 14.40 12.77 -9.46
CA GLY A 122 14.76 13.93 -8.62
C GLY A 122 13.66 15.00 -8.46
N ARG A 123 12.56 14.91 -9.22
CA ARG A 123 11.44 15.87 -9.17
C ARG A 123 10.27 15.43 -8.29
N PHE A 124 10.25 14.16 -7.84
CA PHE A 124 9.14 13.65 -7.04
C PHE A 124 9.09 14.32 -5.69
N TRP A 125 7.89 14.77 -5.32
CA TRP A 125 7.63 15.30 -4.00
C TRP A 125 7.12 14.17 -3.11
N ILE A 126 7.94 13.75 -2.16
CA ILE A 126 7.51 12.80 -1.12
C ILE A 126 6.80 13.62 -0.06
N GLU A 127 5.47 13.66 -0.15
CA GLU A 127 4.66 14.12 0.97
C GLU A 127 4.73 13.03 2.02
N GLU A 128 5.36 13.28 3.18
CA GLU A 128 5.30 12.38 4.35
C GLU A 128 3.89 12.33 4.98
N GLY A 129 2.87 12.51 4.15
CA GLY A 129 1.44 12.32 4.40
C GLY A 129 1.07 10.85 4.28
N GLY A 130 -0.24 10.58 4.21
CA GLY A 130 -0.78 9.23 4.29
C GLY A 130 -2.18 9.28 4.88
N GLY A 131 -3.14 8.70 4.16
CA GLY A 131 -4.57 8.69 4.46
C GLY A 131 -4.93 7.97 5.73
N GLY A 132 -4.01 7.14 6.22
CA GLY A 132 -4.19 6.31 7.40
C GLY A 132 -5.31 5.30 7.23
N THR A 133 -6.15 5.38 6.18
CA THR A 133 -7.36 4.59 5.90
C THR A 133 -7.05 3.12 5.68
N GLY A 134 -5.77 2.78 5.48
CA GLY A 134 -5.33 1.49 4.94
C GLY A 134 -5.62 1.39 3.44
N GLN A 135 -5.87 2.53 2.78
CA GLN A 135 -6.12 2.66 1.36
C GLN A 135 -5.38 3.86 0.80
N GLU A 136 -4.78 3.70 -0.37
CA GLU A 136 -4.10 4.78 -1.11
C GLU A 136 -4.64 4.85 -2.54
N SER A 137 -4.27 5.89 -3.29
CA SER A 137 -4.90 6.22 -4.59
C SER A 137 -4.43 5.34 -5.77
N TYR A 138 -4.27 4.03 -5.56
CA TYR A 138 -3.85 3.08 -6.60
C TYR A 138 -4.84 3.04 -7.77
N GLU A 139 -6.13 3.13 -7.47
CA GLU A 139 -7.21 3.15 -8.46
C GLU A 139 -7.15 4.42 -9.34
N LEU A 140 -6.71 5.55 -8.79
CA LEU A 140 -6.50 6.78 -9.55
C LEU A 140 -5.31 6.65 -10.51
N ALA A 141 -4.23 5.99 -10.09
CA ALA A 141 -3.11 5.65 -10.97
C ALA A 141 -3.55 4.70 -12.10
N ALA A 142 -4.33 3.66 -11.77
CA ALA A 142 -4.90 2.74 -12.75
C ALA A 142 -5.79 3.48 -13.77
N TYR A 143 -6.65 4.38 -13.30
CA TYR A 143 -7.47 5.23 -14.17
C TYR A 143 -6.60 6.08 -15.09
N PHE A 144 -5.59 6.77 -14.56
CA PHE A 144 -4.70 7.62 -15.35
C PHE A 144 -4.04 6.85 -16.49
N TYR A 145 -3.38 5.71 -16.19
CA TYR A 145 -2.67 4.91 -17.18
C TYR A 145 -3.59 4.10 -18.09
N SER A 146 -4.83 3.82 -17.70
CA SER A 146 -5.82 3.21 -18.58
C SER A 146 -6.12 4.07 -19.82
N ARG A 147 -5.87 5.39 -19.74
CA ARG A 147 -6.03 6.36 -20.84
C ARG A 147 -4.78 6.50 -21.70
N THR A 148 -3.64 5.93 -21.29
CA THR A 148 -2.40 5.95 -22.05
C THR A 148 -2.60 5.27 -23.41
N ASN A 149 -2.11 5.90 -24.48
CA ASN A 149 -2.14 5.38 -25.83
C ASN A 149 -0.90 4.52 -26.13
N CYS A 150 -0.64 3.54 -25.28
CA CYS A 150 0.57 2.71 -25.30
C CYS A 150 0.45 1.42 -26.11
N VAL A 151 -0.78 0.93 -26.33
CA VAL A 151 -1.02 -0.31 -27.07
C VAL A 151 -1.93 -0.04 -28.25
N ARG A 152 -1.40 -0.10 -29.47
CA ARG A 152 -2.18 -0.01 -30.71
C ARG A 152 -2.56 -1.41 -31.20
N LEU A 153 -3.39 -2.12 -30.42
CA LEU A 153 -3.86 -3.48 -30.77
C LEU A 153 -4.57 -3.54 -32.13
N ALA A 154 -5.21 -2.45 -32.56
CA ALA A 154 -5.98 -2.39 -33.81
C ALA A 154 -5.13 -2.30 -35.09
N GLN A 155 -3.83 -2.03 -35.00
CA GLN A 155 -2.95 -1.79 -36.16
C GLN A 155 -1.77 -2.77 -36.25
N GLY A 156 -1.75 -3.82 -35.42
CA GLY A 156 -0.73 -4.88 -35.49
C GLY A 156 0.67 -4.48 -35.05
N VAL A 157 0.83 -3.38 -34.31
CA VAL A 157 2.13 -2.96 -33.76
C VAL A 157 1.97 -2.62 -32.27
N GLY A 158 2.37 -3.55 -31.40
CA GLY A 158 2.47 -3.37 -29.96
C GLY A 158 2.17 -4.64 -29.16
N LYS A 159 2.97 -4.93 -28.13
CA LYS A 159 2.65 -5.92 -27.09
C LYS A 159 2.07 -5.22 -25.86
N LYS A 160 1.35 -5.94 -25.00
CA LYS A 160 0.92 -5.40 -23.70
C LYS A 160 2.15 -4.93 -22.91
N GLY A 161 1.99 -3.82 -22.20
CA GLY A 161 3.00 -3.33 -21.27
C GLY A 161 3.02 -4.09 -19.95
N TYR A 162 3.85 -3.64 -19.02
CA TYR A 162 3.87 -4.12 -17.64
C TYR A 162 3.58 -2.97 -16.67
N CYS A 163 2.82 -3.23 -15.63
CA CYS A 163 2.53 -2.25 -14.59
C CYS A 163 2.75 -2.89 -13.22
N PHE A 164 3.59 -2.28 -12.40
CA PHE A 164 3.90 -2.77 -11.06
C PHE A 164 3.46 -1.71 -10.06
N PHE A 165 2.47 -2.07 -9.25
CA PHE A 165 2.13 -1.35 -8.04
C PHE A 165 3.01 -1.90 -6.92
N VAL A 166 3.68 -1.02 -6.18
CA VAL A 166 4.46 -1.40 -4.99
C VAL A 166 3.89 -0.66 -3.80
N GLY A 167 3.43 -1.42 -2.82
CA GLY A 167 2.59 -0.88 -1.77
C GLY A 167 2.27 -1.88 -0.68
N ASP A 168 1.81 -1.39 0.45
CA ASP A 168 1.42 -2.19 1.62
C ASP A 168 -0.01 -1.88 2.11
N GLU A 169 -0.77 -1.12 1.33
CA GLU A 169 -2.15 -0.74 1.62
C GLU A 169 -3.13 -1.23 0.53
N GLY A 170 -4.42 -1.14 0.85
CA GLY A 170 -5.51 -1.38 -0.09
C GLY A 170 -5.72 -0.20 -1.04
N PHE A 171 -6.78 -0.26 -1.85
CA PHE A 171 -7.16 0.80 -2.78
C PHE A 171 -8.60 1.28 -2.52
N TYR A 172 -8.94 2.49 -2.92
CA TYR A 172 -10.31 2.99 -2.77
C TYR A 172 -11.27 2.24 -3.72
N SER A 173 -12.45 1.85 -3.25
CA SER A 173 -13.39 1.04 -4.07
C SER A 173 -14.00 1.80 -5.26
N SER A 174 -13.97 3.14 -5.22
CA SER A 174 -14.46 4.04 -6.27
C SER A 174 -13.61 5.31 -6.30
N ILE A 175 -13.41 5.84 -7.51
CA ILE A 175 -12.78 7.15 -7.72
C ILE A 175 -13.89 8.18 -7.84
N ASP A 176 -13.89 9.20 -6.99
CA ASP A 176 -14.87 10.29 -7.07
C ASP A 176 -14.60 11.20 -8.28
N LYS A 177 -15.67 11.59 -8.96
CA LYS A 177 -15.58 12.47 -10.14
C LYS A 177 -14.91 13.81 -9.85
N ALA A 178 -15.03 14.30 -8.61
CA ALA A 178 -14.41 15.55 -8.19
C ALA A 178 -12.89 15.43 -8.12
N THR A 179 -12.36 14.32 -7.57
CA THR A 179 -10.92 14.00 -7.61
C THR A 179 -10.42 13.78 -9.02
N ILE A 180 -11.17 13.06 -9.89
CA ILE A 180 -10.79 12.92 -11.30
C ILE A 180 -10.64 14.30 -11.95
N ARG A 181 -11.63 15.18 -11.77
CA ARG A 181 -11.57 16.54 -12.32
C ARG A 181 -10.42 17.35 -11.74
N ARG A 182 -10.19 17.26 -10.43
CA ARG A 182 -9.17 18.04 -9.71
C ARG A 182 -7.75 17.60 -10.04
N VAL A 183 -7.48 16.30 -10.05
CA VAL A 183 -6.13 15.73 -10.18
C VAL A 183 -5.80 15.46 -11.63
N ILE A 184 -6.73 14.87 -12.38
CA ILE A 184 -6.50 14.39 -13.75
C ILE A 184 -6.98 15.41 -14.79
N GLY A 185 -8.02 16.20 -14.47
CA GLY A 185 -8.59 17.20 -15.37
C GLY A 185 -9.68 16.67 -16.30
N ASP A 186 -10.11 15.42 -16.14
CA ASP A 186 -11.18 14.83 -16.95
C ASP A 186 -12.56 15.22 -16.41
N GLU A 187 -13.54 15.37 -17.31
CA GLU A 187 -14.94 15.51 -16.97
C GLU A 187 -15.67 14.18 -17.23
N VAL A 188 -16.03 13.50 -16.15
CA VAL A 188 -16.81 12.26 -16.16
C VAL A 188 -18.21 12.52 -15.60
N SER A 189 -19.21 11.77 -16.06
CA SER A 189 -20.60 11.95 -15.62
C SER A 189 -20.80 11.53 -14.16
N ASP A 190 -20.18 10.41 -13.78
CA ASP A 190 -20.36 9.71 -12.52
C ASP A 190 -19.03 9.24 -11.95
N ASP A 191 -19.04 8.85 -10.68
CA ASP A 191 -17.90 8.22 -10.02
C ASP A 191 -17.52 6.92 -10.74
N VAL A 192 -16.22 6.62 -10.77
CA VAL A 192 -15.69 5.48 -11.53
C VAL A 192 -15.35 4.35 -10.57
N PRO A 193 -15.98 3.16 -10.67
CA PRO A 193 -15.60 2.02 -9.85
C PRO A 193 -14.14 1.63 -10.07
N ALA A 194 -13.39 1.38 -8.99
CA ALA A 194 -11.97 1.04 -9.09
C ALA A 194 -11.74 -0.22 -9.93
N ALA A 195 -12.61 -1.23 -9.78
CA ALA A 195 -12.56 -2.45 -10.58
C ALA A 195 -12.61 -2.16 -12.09
N GLU A 196 -13.36 -1.14 -12.53
CA GLU A 196 -13.42 -0.73 -13.93
C GLU A 196 -12.10 -0.09 -14.38
N ALA A 197 -11.49 0.76 -13.53
CA ALA A 197 -10.19 1.37 -13.82
C ALA A 197 -9.08 0.31 -13.96
N PHE A 198 -9.00 -0.65 -13.02
CA PHE A 198 -8.04 -1.77 -13.09
C PHE A 198 -8.31 -2.70 -14.27
N ARG A 199 -9.58 -2.95 -14.62
CA ARG A 199 -9.94 -3.74 -15.81
C ARG A 199 -9.43 -3.07 -17.09
N ARG A 200 -9.65 -1.76 -17.26
CA ARG A 200 -9.15 -0.99 -18.41
C ARG A 200 -7.63 -0.91 -18.45
N LEU A 201 -6.97 -0.80 -17.30
CA LEU A 201 -5.52 -0.88 -17.21
C LEU A 201 -5.02 -2.24 -17.74
N GLN A 202 -5.67 -3.34 -17.31
CA GLN A 202 -5.28 -4.71 -17.68
C GLN A 202 -5.53 -5.06 -19.16
N GLU A 203 -6.38 -4.30 -19.87
CA GLU A 203 -6.49 -4.40 -21.33
C GLU A 203 -5.18 -4.01 -22.03
N LYS A 204 -4.38 -3.13 -21.40
CA LYS A 204 -3.15 -2.56 -21.97
C LYS A 204 -1.87 -3.05 -21.29
N PHE A 205 -1.95 -3.47 -20.03
CA PHE A 205 -0.79 -3.85 -19.23
C PHE A 205 -1.01 -5.19 -18.50
N HIS A 206 0.06 -5.96 -18.31
CA HIS A 206 0.13 -6.99 -17.29
C HIS A 206 0.38 -6.28 -15.95
N ALA A 207 -0.64 -6.21 -15.10
CA ALA A 207 -0.57 -5.51 -13.82
C ALA A 207 -0.21 -6.47 -12.69
N PHE A 208 0.74 -6.05 -11.85
CA PHE A 208 1.27 -6.77 -10.69
C PHE A 208 1.18 -5.89 -9.45
N PHE A 209 0.96 -6.52 -8.30
CA PHE A 209 1.07 -5.87 -6.99
C PHE A 209 2.19 -6.53 -6.20
N ILE A 210 3.20 -5.74 -5.85
CA ILE A 210 4.34 -6.15 -5.05
C ILE A 210 4.08 -5.66 -3.63
N TYR A 211 3.87 -6.60 -2.70
CA TYR A 211 3.53 -6.34 -1.30
C TYR A 211 4.73 -6.62 -0.39
N PRO A 212 5.47 -5.59 0.07
CA PRO A 212 6.56 -5.77 1.00
C PRO A 212 6.00 -6.06 2.40
N GLN A 213 6.46 -7.14 2.99
CA GLN A 213 6.06 -7.52 4.34
C GLN A 213 6.90 -6.73 5.33
N LYS A 214 6.24 -5.91 6.15
CA LYS A 214 6.88 -5.30 7.32
C LYS A 214 7.10 -6.34 8.40
N THR A 215 8.25 -6.28 9.05
CA THR A 215 8.48 -7.02 10.29
C THR A 215 7.52 -6.54 11.38
N MET A 216 7.30 -7.38 12.39
CA MET A 216 6.44 -7.01 13.52
C MET A 216 6.93 -5.75 14.25
N ASP A 217 8.24 -5.55 14.33
CA ASP A 217 8.81 -4.39 15.01
C ASP A 217 8.60 -3.09 14.20
N GLU A 218 8.72 -3.14 12.88
CA GLU A 218 8.42 -2.00 11.99
C GLU A 218 6.93 -1.65 12.00
N ARG A 219 6.05 -2.66 12.03
CA ARG A 219 4.59 -2.43 12.15
C ARG A 219 4.26 -1.70 13.46
N ARG A 220 4.81 -2.17 14.59
CA ARG A 220 4.62 -1.55 15.90
C ARG A 220 5.10 -0.10 15.90
N ALA A 221 6.32 0.15 15.43
CA ALA A 221 6.87 1.51 15.38
C ALA A 221 6.02 2.48 14.54
N ASN A 222 5.48 2.02 13.41
CA ASN A 222 4.60 2.82 12.57
C ASN A 222 3.25 3.10 13.24
N ILE A 223 2.66 2.10 13.91
CA ILE A 223 1.42 2.28 14.67
C ILE A 223 1.66 3.29 15.80
N ASP A 224 2.70 3.12 16.62
CA ASP A 224 3.04 4.04 17.71
C ASP A 224 3.16 5.50 17.23
N ALA A 225 3.83 5.71 16.09
CA ALA A 225 4.00 7.02 15.50
C ALA A 225 2.68 7.63 15.03
N GLU A 226 1.83 6.85 14.38
CA GLU A 226 0.52 7.31 13.90
C GLU A 226 -0.42 7.67 15.05
N ILE A 227 -0.54 6.78 16.04
CA ILE A 227 -1.40 7.00 17.22
C ILE A 227 -0.96 8.26 17.95
N ARG A 228 0.33 8.39 18.21
CA ARG A 228 0.91 9.58 18.85
C ARG A 228 0.56 10.86 18.09
N ASP A 229 0.72 10.85 16.77
CA ASP A 229 0.42 12.01 15.94
C ASP A 229 -1.06 12.36 15.95
N ARG A 230 -1.97 11.38 15.83
CA ARG A 230 -3.42 11.63 15.87
C ARG A 230 -3.86 12.15 17.23
N VAL A 231 -3.45 11.50 18.33
CA VAL A 231 -3.79 11.92 19.70
C VAL A 231 -3.31 13.35 19.95
N ARG A 232 -2.06 13.68 19.62
CA ARG A 232 -1.51 15.03 19.84
C ARG A 232 -2.19 16.08 18.98
N LYS A 233 -2.48 15.79 17.70
CA LYS A 233 -3.20 16.72 16.80
C LYS A 233 -4.62 16.98 17.29
N ALA A 234 -5.26 15.99 17.91
CA ALA A 234 -6.56 16.11 18.54
C ALA A 234 -6.55 16.86 19.89
N GLY A 235 -5.37 17.18 20.42
CA GLY A 235 -5.20 17.85 21.72
C GLY A 235 -5.15 16.89 22.92
N GLY A 236 -5.08 15.58 22.69
CA GLY A 236 -4.99 14.56 23.73
C GLY A 236 -3.60 14.39 24.33
N GLN A 237 -3.55 13.76 25.50
CA GLN A 237 -2.29 13.41 26.16
C GLN A 237 -1.86 11.97 25.80
N TYR A 238 -0.78 11.86 25.04
CA TYR A 238 -0.14 10.57 24.71
C TYR A 238 0.93 10.17 25.75
N ASP A 239 1.83 11.08 26.09
CA ASP A 239 2.98 10.80 26.98
C ASP A 239 2.70 11.12 28.46
N GLY A 240 3.56 10.62 29.35
CA GLY A 240 3.49 10.93 30.78
C GLY A 240 2.26 10.34 31.46
N VAL A 241 1.92 9.11 31.09
CA VAL A 241 0.74 8.37 31.55
C VAL A 241 1.17 7.13 32.33
N ASP A 242 0.28 6.61 33.16
CA ASP A 242 0.44 5.29 33.79
C ASP A 242 -0.33 4.21 33.04
N VAL A 243 -1.54 4.55 32.58
CA VAL A 243 -2.39 3.70 31.75
C VAL A 243 -2.97 4.57 30.64
N ARG A 244 -2.92 4.09 29.40
CA ARG A 244 -3.57 4.73 28.25
C ARG A 244 -4.08 3.68 27.28
N ALA A 245 -5.29 3.86 26.80
CA ALA A 245 -5.84 3.15 25.66
C ALA A 245 -6.16 4.18 24.57
N SER A 246 -5.60 4.01 23.38
CA SER A 246 -5.90 4.85 22.23
C SER A 246 -6.45 4.00 21.09
N LEU A 247 -7.65 4.33 20.63
CA LEU A 247 -8.38 3.64 19.57
C LEU A 247 -8.28 4.45 18.28
N LEU A 248 -7.93 3.80 17.18
CA LEU A 248 -7.90 4.39 15.84
C LEU A 248 -8.71 3.54 14.87
N TRP A 249 -9.38 4.23 13.97
CA TRP A 249 -10.03 3.67 12.80
C TRP A 249 -10.02 4.71 11.67
N ASN A 250 -10.59 4.32 10.54
CA ASN A 250 -10.12 4.74 9.23
C ASN A 250 -11.24 5.02 8.25
N ASN A 251 -12.37 5.48 8.79
CA ASN A 251 -13.59 5.75 8.05
C ASN A 251 -14.44 6.75 8.86
N GLY A 252 -15.60 7.16 8.32
CA GLY A 252 -16.43 8.19 8.95
C GLY A 252 -17.24 7.74 10.16
N ASN A 253 -17.26 6.44 10.47
CA ASN A 253 -18.10 5.88 11.51
C ASN A 253 -17.71 6.38 12.92
N ASP A 254 -18.61 6.19 13.86
CA ASP A 254 -18.46 6.59 15.26
C ASP A 254 -18.14 5.34 16.09
N LEU A 255 -16.86 5.12 16.38
CA LEU A 255 -16.44 4.04 17.27
C LEU A 255 -16.10 4.61 18.64
N ASP A 256 -16.72 4.06 19.67
CA ASP A 256 -16.49 4.46 21.05
C ASP A 256 -15.47 3.52 21.72
N LEU A 257 -14.52 4.13 22.44
CA LEU A 257 -13.63 3.47 23.38
C LEU A 257 -14.23 3.51 24.77
N HIS A 258 -14.37 2.34 25.36
CA HIS A 258 -14.91 2.18 26.70
C HIS A 258 -13.89 1.58 27.65
N VAL A 259 -13.85 2.10 28.88
CA VAL A 259 -12.99 1.55 29.93
C VAL A 259 -13.75 1.42 31.25
N THR A 260 -13.71 0.24 31.87
CA THR A 260 -14.11 0.05 33.26
C THR A 260 -12.88 0.16 34.16
N THR A 261 -12.97 1.00 35.19
CA THR A 261 -11.88 1.24 36.16
C THR A 261 -11.92 0.22 37.30
N PRO A 262 -10.86 0.12 38.13
CA PRO A 262 -10.85 -0.74 39.32
C PRO A 262 -11.96 -0.45 40.33
N ARG A 263 -12.55 0.76 40.28
CA ARG A 263 -13.70 1.14 41.12
C ARG A 263 -15.05 0.73 40.53
N GLY A 264 -15.05 0.11 39.36
CA GLY A 264 -16.26 -0.22 38.61
C GLY A 264 -16.87 0.99 37.89
N GLU A 265 -16.19 2.14 37.85
CA GLU A 265 -16.65 3.30 37.07
C GLU A 265 -16.47 3.01 35.58
N HIS A 266 -17.42 3.46 34.76
CA HIS A 266 -17.39 3.29 33.31
C HIS A 266 -17.06 4.62 32.65
N ILE A 267 -15.92 4.68 31.97
CA ILE A 267 -15.51 5.81 31.13
C ILE A 267 -15.99 5.56 29.71
N PHE A 268 -16.76 6.51 29.18
CA PHE A 268 -17.27 6.53 27.80
C PHE A 268 -17.75 7.94 27.44
N TYR A 269 -18.23 8.16 26.22
CA TYR A 269 -18.76 9.44 25.74
C TYR A 269 -19.64 10.18 26.78
N GLY A 270 -20.60 9.48 27.40
CA GLY A 270 -21.54 10.05 28.37
C GLY A 270 -20.98 10.28 29.77
N ALA A 271 -19.82 9.70 30.08
CA ALA A 271 -19.14 9.81 31.37
C ALA A 271 -17.61 9.85 31.16
N LYS A 272 -17.10 10.98 30.66
CA LYS A 272 -15.71 11.10 30.18
C LYS A 272 -14.65 11.05 31.28
N GLN A 273 -15.00 11.32 32.54
CA GLN A 273 -14.06 11.37 33.66
C GLN A 273 -14.49 10.42 34.77
N ALA A 274 -13.51 9.69 35.31
CA ALA A 274 -13.68 8.83 36.49
C ALA A 274 -12.99 9.44 37.72
N SER A 275 -13.52 9.14 38.91
CA SER A 275 -12.98 9.62 40.19
C SER A 275 -11.53 9.17 40.46
N CYS A 276 -11.09 8.11 39.79
CA CYS A 276 -9.73 7.60 39.83
C CYS A 276 -8.76 8.31 38.86
N GLY A 277 -9.10 9.50 38.37
CA GLY A 277 -8.24 10.29 37.48
C GLY A 277 -8.20 9.79 36.02
N GLY A 278 -9.10 8.88 35.65
CA GLY A 278 -9.24 8.42 34.27
C GLY A 278 -10.01 9.44 33.45
N TRP A 279 -9.58 9.68 32.22
CA TRP A 279 -10.17 10.69 31.35
C TRP A 279 -10.16 10.26 29.89
N LEU A 280 -11.33 10.23 29.26
CA LEU A 280 -11.50 10.27 27.80
C LEU A 280 -11.21 11.71 27.32
N ASP A 281 -9.96 11.99 27.00
CA ASP A 281 -9.49 13.34 26.65
C ASP A 281 -9.56 13.63 25.16
N VAL A 282 -9.65 12.58 24.32
CA VAL A 282 -9.97 12.69 22.90
C VAL A 282 -11.08 11.72 22.56
N ASP A 283 -12.04 12.24 21.82
CA ASP A 283 -13.25 11.56 21.38
C ASP A 283 -13.63 12.22 20.05
N MET A 284 -13.42 11.50 18.95
CA MET A 284 -13.59 12.00 17.58
C MET A 284 -14.75 11.30 16.91
N ASN A 285 -15.41 12.03 16.02
CA ASN A 285 -16.66 11.66 15.35
C ASN A 285 -17.92 11.64 16.24
N ALA A 286 -17.79 11.85 17.55
CA ALA A 286 -18.92 12.06 18.45
C ALA A 286 -19.52 13.48 18.35
N GLY A 287 -20.19 13.73 17.23
CA GLY A 287 -20.84 14.99 16.88
C GLY A 287 -19.88 16.07 16.37
N GLY A 288 -20.39 16.98 15.53
CA GLY A 288 -19.61 18.08 14.95
C GLY A 288 -18.89 17.71 13.64
N ALA A 289 -17.69 18.25 13.43
CA ALA A 289 -16.90 18.01 12.22
C ALA A 289 -16.34 16.58 12.23
N GLN A 290 -16.81 15.75 11.29
CA GLN A 290 -16.37 14.37 11.14
C GLN A 290 -15.03 14.29 10.40
N THR A 291 -14.25 13.27 10.72
CA THR A 291 -12.99 12.95 10.05
C THR A 291 -12.97 11.47 9.67
N THR A 292 -12.26 11.15 8.59
CA THR A 292 -11.94 9.77 8.20
C THR A 292 -10.71 9.23 8.94
N LYS A 293 -10.04 10.07 9.74
CA LYS A 293 -8.90 9.73 10.61
C LYS A 293 -9.20 9.94 12.10
N PRO A 294 -10.30 9.38 12.64
CA PRO A 294 -10.63 9.56 14.03
C PRO A 294 -9.64 8.85 14.95
N VAL A 295 -9.60 9.33 16.19
CA VAL A 295 -8.89 8.72 17.30
C VAL A 295 -9.70 8.96 18.57
N GLU A 296 -9.76 7.97 19.44
CA GLU A 296 -10.17 8.16 20.83
C GLU A 296 -9.01 7.87 21.77
N ASN A 297 -8.98 8.54 22.92
CA ASN A 297 -7.94 8.38 23.90
C ASN A 297 -8.49 8.42 25.32
N VAL A 298 -8.39 7.30 26.04
CA VAL A 298 -8.63 7.22 27.48
C VAL A 298 -7.31 7.06 28.18
N ARG A 299 -7.03 7.93 29.17
CA ARG A 299 -5.75 7.91 29.88
C ARG A 299 -5.86 8.20 31.37
N TRP A 300 -4.80 7.83 32.07
CA TRP A 300 -4.48 8.23 33.44
C TRP A 300 -3.10 8.90 33.43
N GLY A 301 -3.03 10.15 33.91
CA GLY A 301 -1.74 10.83 34.05
C GLY A 301 -0.80 10.10 35.01
N LYS A 302 0.50 10.40 34.91
CA LYS A 302 1.52 9.82 35.81
C LYS A 302 1.15 10.03 37.29
N GLY A 303 1.17 8.95 38.05
CA GLY A 303 0.79 8.89 39.47
C GLY A 303 -0.72 8.86 39.72
N ALA A 304 -1.58 8.81 38.70
CA ALA A 304 -3.03 8.89 38.88
C ALA A 304 -3.74 7.53 38.77
N ALA A 305 -3.19 6.55 38.06
CA ALA A 305 -3.83 5.25 37.90
C ALA A 305 -3.89 4.49 39.24
N LEU A 306 -5.05 3.90 39.54
CA LEU A 306 -5.23 3.09 40.74
C LEU A 306 -4.84 1.64 40.47
N ALA A 307 -4.29 0.98 41.49
CA ALA A 307 -4.08 -0.46 41.42
C ALA A 307 -5.41 -1.21 41.27
N GLY A 308 -5.41 -2.27 40.45
CA GLY A 308 -6.53 -3.18 40.29
C GLY A 308 -6.87 -3.47 38.82
N ARG A 309 -8.07 -4.03 38.61
CA ARG A 309 -8.49 -4.53 37.31
C ARG A 309 -9.11 -3.45 36.44
N TYR A 310 -8.65 -3.39 35.19
CA TYR A 310 -9.20 -2.57 34.12
C TYR A 310 -9.76 -3.47 33.02
N LYS A 311 -10.79 -2.97 32.33
CA LYS A 311 -11.35 -3.60 31.14
C LYS A 311 -11.51 -2.57 30.05
N VAL A 312 -11.00 -2.87 28.86
CA VAL A 312 -11.05 -2.00 27.68
C VAL A 312 -11.80 -2.73 26.56
N TRP A 313 -12.73 -2.04 25.91
CA TRP A 313 -13.46 -2.56 24.75
C TRP A 313 -13.82 -1.46 23.77
N VAL A 314 -14.09 -1.86 22.54
CA VAL A 314 -14.52 -0.99 21.44
C VAL A 314 -15.98 -1.29 21.12
N ARG A 315 -16.72 -0.25 20.77
CA ARG A 315 -18.12 -0.32 20.34
C ARG A 315 -18.31 0.47 19.06
N ASN A 316 -19.17 -0.02 18.17
CA ASN A 316 -19.69 0.80 17.08
C ASN A 316 -20.94 1.53 17.56
N PHE A 317 -20.82 2.83 17.79
CA PHE A 317 -21.94 3.67 18.19
C PHE A 317 -22.87 3.94 17.00
N ALA A 318 -22.30 4.43 15.90
CA ALA A 318 -23.07 4.77 14.71
C ALA A 318 -22.29 4.57 13.40
N PHE A 319 -23.01 4.09 12.38
CA PHE A 319 -22.56 4.20 11.01
C PHE A 319 -22.90 5.60 10.48
N HIS A 320 -21.88 6.38 10.15
CA HIS A 320 -22.06 7.66 9.46
C HIS A 320 -21.93 7.54 7.95
N GLU A 321 -21.40 6.41 7.47
CA GLU A 321 -21.30 6.13 6.04
C GLU A 321 -22.62 5.63 5.45
N SER A 322 -22.82 5.92 4.17
CA SER A 322 -24.03 5.50 3.43
C SER A 322 -24.16 3.98 3.33
N LYS A 323 -23.03 3.26 3.35
CA LYS A 323 -22.96 1.80 3.39
C LYS A 323 -22.49 1.36 4.77
N ARG A 324 -23.16 0.35 5.33
CA ARG A 324 -22.81 -0.22 6.65
C ARG A 324 -21.76 -1.31 6.50
N GLU A 325 -20.55 -0.90 6.11
CA GLU A 325 -19.43 -1.82 5.92
C GLU A 325 -18.69 -2.08 7.25
N PRO A 326 -18.11 -3.28 7.44
CA PRO A 326 -17.33 -3.59 8.63
C PRO A 326 -16.17 -2.61 8.81
N THR A 327 -15.92 -2.17 10.03
CA THR A 327 -14.87 -1.17 10.31
C THR A 327 -13.66 -1.82 10.97
N ALA A 328 -12.50 -1.71 10.33
CA ALA A 328 -11.23 -2.12 10.93
C ALA A 328 -10.77 -1.10 11.97
N TRP A 329 -10.25 -1.57 13.09
CA TRP A 329 -9.78 -0.74 14.20
C TRP A 329 -8.45 -1.26 14.75
N LYS A 330 -7.70 -0.35 15.37
CA LYS A 330 -6.47 -0.63 16.12
C LYS A 330 -6.54 0.03 17.49
N VAL A 331 -6.13 -0.67 18.54
CA VAL A 331 -5.99 -0.13 19.89
C VAL A 331 -4.56 -0.32 20.36
N GLU A 332 -3.95 0.78 20.81
CA GLU A 332 -2.71 0.74 21.58
C GLU A 332 -3.01 0.91 23.04
N LEU A 333 -2.51 -0.02 23.84
CA LEU A 333 -2.66 -0.05 25.28
C LEU A 333 -1.28 0.07 25.93
N GLU A 334 -1.08 1.15 26.67
CA GLU A 334 0.09 1.39 27.52
C GLU A 334 -0.29 1.13 28.98
N VAL A 335 0.41 0.21 29.66
CA VAL A 335 0.20 -0.12 31.07
C VAL A 335 1.54 -0.13 31.78
N GLY A 336 1.77 0.83 32.66
CA GLY A 336 3.04 1.01 33.36
C GLY A 336 4.21 1.25 32.41
N GLY A 337 3.99 1.83 31.22
CA GLY A 337 5.02 2.00 30.20
C GLY A 337 5.32 0.76 29.35
N LYS A 338 4.60 -0.36 29.55
CA LYS A 338 4.55 -1.46 28.59
C LYS A 338 3.47 -1.17 27.56
N ILE A 339 3.86 -1.07 26.29
CA ILE A 339 2.95 -0.87 25.17
C ILE A 339 2.60 -2.21 24.54
N THR A 340 1.32 -2.41 24.26
CA THR A 340 0.75 -3.54 23.52
C THR A 340 -0.24 -3.04 22.48
N HIS A 341 -0.35 -3.76 21.37
CA HIS A 341 -1.23 -3.42 20.27
C HIS A 341 -2.26 -4.51 20.08
N HIS A 342 -3.45 -4.10 19.67
CA HIS A 342 -4.58 -4.96 19.35
C HIS A 342 -5.24 -4.44 18.08
N GLU A 343 -5.74 -5.34 17.24
CA GLU A 343 -6.45 -4.98 16.03
C GLU A 343 -7.66 -5.89 15.83
N GLY A 344 -8.65 -5.40 15.08
CA GLY A 344 -9.85 -6.17 14.81
C GLY A 344 -10.76 -5.50 13.79
N VAL A 345 -11.87 -6.17 13.48
CA VAL A 345 -12.93 -5.63 12.63
C VAL A 345 -14.24 -5.72 13.40
N ILE A 346 -14.90 -4.58 13.55
CA ILE A 346 -16.17 -4.46 14.27
C ILE A 346 -17.34 -4.40 13.29
N SER A 347 -18.49 -4.90 13.75
CA SER A 347 -19.77 -4.84 13.04
C SER A 347 -19.80 -5.57 11.67
N PRO A 348 -19.29 -6.82 11.56
CA PRO A 348 -19.27 -7.54 10.29
C PRO A 348 -20.66 -7.78 9.66
N ASN A 349 -21.72 -7.74 10.48
CA ASN A 349 -23.11 -7.86 10.04
C ASN A 349 -23.89 -6.55 10.26
N GLY A 350 -23.22 -5.40 10.34
CA GLY A 350 -23.85 -4.10 10.55
C GLY A 350 -24.44 -3.90 11.95
N GLN A 351 -23.90 -4.59 12.96
CA GLN A 351 -24.31 -4.41 14.36
C GLN A 351 -23.89 -3.03 14.90
N THR A 352 -24.64 -2.49 15.87
CA THR A 352 -24.28 -1.29 16.63
C THR A 352 -24.65 -1.47 18.11
N GLY A 353 -24.18 -0.57 18.98
CA GLY A 353 -24.44 -0.62 20.42
C GLY A 353 -23.83 -1.86 21.07
N ASP A 354 -24.44 -2.36 22.15
CA ASP A 354 -23.92 -3.51 22.92
C ASP A 354 -23.70 -4.78 22.05
N ALA A 355 -24.47 -4.95 20.98
CA ALA A 355 -24.33 -6.08 20.06
C ALA A 355 -23.06 -6.03 19.20
N SER A 356 -22.36 -4.89 19.19
CA SER A 356 -21.09 -4.69 18.50
C SER A 356 -19.88 -4.78 19.43
N ASP A 357 -20.08 -4.89 20.75
CA ASP A 357 -18.99 -4.82 21.73
C ASP A 357 -17.91 -5.86 21.48
N MET A 358 -16.67 -5.39 21.40
CA MET A 358 -15.48 -6.22 21.28
C MET A 358 -14.50 -5.90 22.40
N VAL A 359 -14.33 -6.85 23.33
CA VAL A 359 -13.33 -6.73 24.40
C VAL A 359 -11.94 -6.76 23.79
N VAL A 360 -11.16 -5.71 24.06
CA VAL A 360 -9.78 -5.58 23.60
C VAL A 360 -8.85 -6.26 24.60
N ALA A 361 -8.98 -5.88 25.88
CA ALA A 361 -8.13 -6.40 26.95
C ALA A 361 -8.79 -6.27 28.32
N GLU A 362 -8.49 -7.23 29.19
CA GLU A 362 -8.68 -7.14 30.64
C GLU A 362 -7.33 -7.31 31.31
N PHE A 363 -6.92 -6.39 32.17
CA PHE A 363 -5.59 -6.40 32.78
C PHE A 363 -5.63 -5.86 34.22
N ASP A 364 -4.67 -6.32 35.02
CA ASP A 364 -4.44 -5.82 36.37
C ASP A 364 -3.24 -4.86 36.34
N TYR A 365 -3.41 -3.66 36.87
CA TYR A 365 -2.34 -2.67 37.03
C TYR A 365 -1.94 -2.59 38.51
N ASP A 366 -0.63 -2.55 38.77
CA ASP A 366 -0.08 -2.27 40.10
C ASP A 366 1.06 -1.25 39.95
N PRO A 367 0.93 -0.04 40.51
CA PRO A 367 1.96 1.00 40.43
C PRO A 367 3.25 0.63 41.18
N ASN A 368 3.20 -0.36 42.08
CA ASN A 368 4.33 -0.81 42.88
C ASN A 368 4.98 -2.10 42.35
N ALA A 369 4.35 -2.78 41.39
CA ALA A 369 4.96 -3.92 40.73
C ALA A 369 6.14 -3.41 39.90
N GLN A 370 7.36 -3.84 40.27
CA GLN A 370 8.56 -3.53 39.49
C GLN A 370 8.31 -3.89 38.02
N LEU A 371 8.67 -2.98 37.11
CA LEU A 371 8.54 -3.17 35.66
C LEU A 371 9.37 -4.36 35.20
N VAL A 372 8.80 -5.57 35.25
CA VAL A 372 9.42 -6.77 34.70
C VAL A 372 9.20 -6.72 33.20
N SER A 373 10.26 -6.40 32.45
CA SER A 373 10.27 -6.52 30.99
C SER A 373 10.08 -7.98 30.60
N THR A 374 8.84 -8.33 30.25
CA THR A 374 8.53 -9.60 29.61
C THR A 374 8.54 -9.39 28.10
N LYS A 375 9.26 -10.28 27.40
CA LYS A 375 9.34 -10.32 25.93
C LYS A 375 7.94 -10.19 25.29
N PRO A 376 7.83 -9.61 24.08
CA PRO A 376 6.53 -9.43 23.43
C PRO A 376 5.79 -10.76 23.31
N GLY A 377 4.51 -10.76 23.71
CA GLY A 377 3.61 -11.87 23.43
C GLY A 377 3.48 -12.07 21.92
N VAL A 378 3.38 -13.34 21.52
CA VAL A 378 3.09 -13.73 20.13
C VAL A 378 1.66 -13.27 19.85
N ASP A 379 1.52 -12.27 18.98
CA ASP A 379 0.22 -11.74 18.59
C ASP A 379 -0.34 -12.58 17.43
N GLN A 380 -1.48 -13.21 17.67
CA GLN A 380 -2.08 -14.20 16.77
C GLN A 380 -2.97 -13.55 15.69
N TYR A 381 -3.11 -12.21 15.70
CA TYR A 381 -4.02 -11.47 14.82
C TYR A 381 -3.32 -10.65 13.72
N ALA A 382 -2.00 -10.48 13.79
CA ALA A 382 -1.20 -9.67 12.85
C ALA A 382 -1.29 -10.06 11.36
N GLY A 383 -1.74 -11.29 11.06
CA GLY A 383 -1.95 -11.76 9.68
C GLY A 383 -3.29 -11.32 9.07
N TYR A 384 -4.25 -10.89 9.89
CA TYR A 384 -5.61 -10.63 9.43
C TYR A 384 -5.70 -9.36 8.57
N ALA A 385 -4.96 -8.29 8.91
CA ALA A 385 -4.93 -7.07 8.12
C ALA A 385 -4.30 -7.27 6.73
N ASP A 386 -3.16 -7.98 6.66
CA ASP A 386 -2.49 -8.31 5.40
C ASP A 386 -3.40 -9.15 4.50
N ASP A 387 -4.04 -10.19 5.05
CA ASP A 387 -4.90 -11.07 4.27
C ASP A 387 -6.14 -10.33 3.74
N VAL A 388 -6.67 -9.34 4.47
CA VAL A 388 -7.74 -8.46 3.97
C VAL A 388 -7.26 -7.59 2.80
N ILE A 389 -6.09 -6.95 2.92
CA ILE A 389 -5.51 -6.13 1.85
C ILE A 389 -5.29 -6.99 0.60
N LEU A 390 -4.66 -8.15 0.76
CA LEU A 390 -4.35 -9.04 -0.34
C LEU A 390 -5.62 -9.66 -0.96
N ALA A 391 -6.64 -9.94 -0.15
CA ALA A 391 -7.95 -10.34 -0.66
C ALA A 391 -8.61 -9.23 -1.48
N GLN A 392 -8.49 -7.97 -1.06
CA GLN A 392 -8.97 -6.81 -1.82
C GLN A 392 -8.26 -6.73 -3.18
N TRP A 393 -6.93 -6.80 -3.21
CA TRP A 393 -6.15 -6.82 -4.45
C TRP A 393 -6.51 -7.99 -5.37
N ALA A 394 -6.79 -9.16 -4.81
CA ALA A 394 -7.23 -10.34 -5.57
C ALA A 394 -8.62 -10.18 -6.22
N THR A 395 -9.38 -9.14 -5.89
CA THR A 395 -10.65 -8.81 -6.57
C THR A 395 -10.45 -8.09 -7.91
N VAL A 396 -9.29 -7.45 -8.10
CA VAL A 396 -8.99 -6.64 -9.29
C VAL A 396 -7.80 -7.14 -10.09
N LEU A 397 -6.91 -7.95 -9.50
CA LEU A 397 -5.75 -8.57 -10.14
C LEU A 397 -5.77 -10.11 -10.04
N PRO A 398 -5.12 -10.83 -10.97
CA PRO A 398 -4.86 -12.26 -10.81
C PRO A 398 -4.06 -12.54 -9.54
N LYS A 399 -4.36 -13.64 -8.84
CA LYS A 399 -3.69 -13.99 -7.58
C LYS A 399 -2.20 -14.23 -7.77
N GLU A 400 -1.82 -14.77 -8.92
CA GLU A 400 -0.43 -15.04 -9.31
C GLU A 400 0.37 -13.76 -9.52
N HIS A 401 -0.30 -12.62 -9.73
CA HIS A 401 0.32 -11.32 -9.92
C HIS A 401 0.44 -10.52 -8.61
N ILE A 402 0.03 -11.09 -7.48
CA ILE A 402 0.18 -10.53 -6.15
C ILE A 402 1.37 -11.21 -5.47
N ILE A 403 2.47 -10.48 -5.37
CA ILE A 403 3.78 -11.01 -4.97
C ILE A 403 4.16 -10.45 -3.60
N ARG A 404 4.29 -11.33 -2.60
CA ARG A 404 4.75 -10.97 -1.26
C ARG A 404 6.28 -10.93 -1.23
N VAL A 405 6.85 -9.87 -0.67
CA VAL A 405 8.31 -9.68 -0.58
C VAL A 405 8.72 -9.52 0.88
N GLY A 406 9.50 -10.45 1.41
CA GLY A 406 9.92 -10.43 2.82
C GLY A 406 10.97 -9.37 3.17
N ASP A 407 11.76 -8.91 2.19
CA ASP A 407 12.80 -7.89 2.37
C ASP A 407 12.61 -6.75 1.35
N PRO A 408 12.37 -5.49 1.79
CA PRO A 408 12.25 -4.34 0.91
C PRO A 408 13.42 -4.16 -0.07
N LYS A 409 14.64 -4.60 0.30
CA LYS A 409 15.82 -4.53 -0.59
C LYS A 409 15.70 -5.44 -1.82
N SER A 410 14.81 -6.42 -1.76
CA SER A 410 14.57 -7.40 -2.83
C SER A 410 13.49 -6.99 -3.82
N ILE A 411 12.76 -5.89 -3.56
CA ILE A 411 11.66 -5.42 -4.43
C ILE A 411 12.12 -5.25 -5.88
N ILE A 412 13.31 -4.68 -6.11
CA ILE A 412 13.85 -4.46 -7.46
C ILE A 412 14.13 -5.77 -8.19
N ASP A 413 14.68 -6.78 -7.51
CA ASP A 413 14.94 -8.08 -8.15
C ASP A 413 13.62 -8.83 -8.39
N VAL A 414 12.65 -8.73 -7.49
CA VAL A 414 11.30 -9.28 -7.71
C VAL A 414 10.66 -8.64 -8.94
N LEU A 415 10.75 -7.31 -9.07
CA LEU A 415 10.27 -6.56 -10.23
C LEU A 415 10.92 -7.07 -11.54
N LEU A 416 12.25 -7.20 -11.55
CA LEU A 416 13.02 -7.71 -12.70
C LEU A 416 12.67 -9.16 -13.04
N GLY A 417 12.58 -10.02 -12.04
CA GLY A 417 12.26 -11.43 -12.23
C GLY A 417 10.85 -11.61 -12.75
N ALA A 418 9.86 -10.95 -12.14
CA ALA A 418 8.47 -10.97 -12.61
C ALA A 418 8.37 -10.48 -14.06
N LEU A 419 9.09 -9.40 -14.38
CA LEU A 419 9.17 -8.83 -15.72
C LEU A 419 9.78 -9.82 -16.73
N ALA A 420 10.92 -10.43 -16.40
CA ALA A 420 11.63 -11.37 -17.28
C ALA A 420 10.86 -12.69 -17.50
N ILE A 421 10.18 -13.19 -16.46
CA ILE A 421 9.36 -14.41 -16.49
C ILE A 421 8.07 -14.18 -17.28
N ALA A 422 7.41 -13.04 -17.05
CA ALA A 422 6.17 -12.69 -17.74
C ALA A 422 6.39 -12.38 -19.23
N ASP A 423 7.54 -11.81 -19.62
CA ASP A 423 7.89 -11.64 -21.04
C ASP A 423 8.24 -12.97 -21.73
N GLY A 424 8.47 -14.04 -20.96
CA GLY A 424 8.73 -15.39 -21.46
C GLY A 424 10.15 -15.60 -22.01
N LYS A 425 11.02 -14.59 -21.93
CA LYS A 425 12.42 -14.72 -22.35
C LYS A 425 13.22 -15.63 -21.41
N VAL A 426 12.93 -15.58 -20.12
CA VAL A 426 13.68 -16.26 -19.06
C VAL A 426 12.70 -17.01 -18.15
N ASP A 427 13.07 -18.19 -17.65
CA ASP A 427 12.33 -18.89 -16.60
C ASP A 427 12.93 -18.59 -15.22
N LEU A 428 12.22 -18.96 -14.14
CA LEU A 428 12.66 -18.67 -12.78
C LEU A 428 14.05 -19.24 -12.51
N ASP A 429 14.31 -20.49 -12.87
CA ASP A 429 15.62 -21.14 -12.68
C ASP A 429 16.77 -20.38 -13.36
N THR A 430 16.54 -19.90 -14.58
CA THR A 430 17.54 -19.11 -15.31
C THR A 430 17.74 -17.75 -14.67
N TYR A 431 16.67 -17.10 -14.22
CA TYR A 431 16.76 -15.82 -13.51
C TYR A 431 17.53 -15.96 -12.19
N LEU A 432 17.27 -16.99 -11.40
CA LEU A 432 17.98 -17.27 -10.15
C LEU A 432 19.46 -17.59 -10.39
N ARG A 433 19.80 -18.26 -11.50
CA ARG A 433 21.20 -18.46 -11.91
C ARG A 433 21.89 -17.15 -12.27
N ASP A 434 21.22 -16.30 -13.06
CA ASP A 434 21.73 -14.96 -13.38
C ASP A 434 22.02 -14.14 -12.12
N MET A 435 21.13 -14.20 -11.12
CA MET A 435 21.35 -13.52 -9.84
C MET A 435 22.60 -14.01 -9.10
N ARG A 436 22.83 -15.33 -9.06
CA ARG A 436 24.05 -15.92 -8.45
C ARG A 436 25.31 -15.47 -9.17
N GLU A 437 25.29 -15.45 -10.49
CA GLU A 437 26.44 -14.98 -11.30
C GLU A 437 26.75 -13.50 -11.07
N LEU A 438 25.73 -12.70 -10.73
CA LEU A 438 25.88 -11.29 -10.37
C LEU A 438 26.29 -11.07 -8.90
N GLY A 439 26.51 -12.14 -8.14
CA GLY A 439 26.99 -12.09 -6.76
C GLY A 439 25.90 -11.89 -5.71
N ALA A 440 24.62 -12.18 -6.04
CA ALA A 440 23.58 -12.22 -5.02
C ALA A 440 23.86 -13.35 -4.00
N SER A 441 23.60 -13.09 -2.72
CA SER A 441 23.75 -14.12 -1.68
C SER A 441 22.67 -15.20 -1.82
N GLU A 442 22.92 -16.41 -1.33
CA GLU A 442 21.95 -17.50 -1.40
C GLU A 442 20.67 -17.19 -0.61
N GLU A 443 20.74 -16.41 0.47
CA GLU A 443 19.56 -15.95 1.21
C GLU A 443 18.67 -15.07 0.32
N ARG A 444 19.27 -14.15 -0.43
CA ARG A 444 18.54 -13.29 -1.37
C ARG A 444 17.94 -14.12 -2.50
N VAL A 445 18.70 -15.04 -3.08
CA VAL A 445 18.21 -15.93 -4.15
C VAL A 445 17.03 -16.78 -3.66
N HIS A 446 17.10 -17.34 -2.45
CA HIS A 446 16.00 -18.10 -1.85
C HIS A 446 14.76 -17.24 -1.59
N ALA A 447 14.93 -16.00 -1.13
CA ALA A 447 13.83 -15.07 -0.94
C ALA A 447 13.12 -14.73 -2.27
N ILE A 448 13.88 -14.54 -3.35
CA ILE A 448 13.33 -14.28 -4.69
C ILE A 448 12.64 -15.51 -5.27
N ASP A 449 13.22 -16.69 -5.11
CA ASP A 449 12.60 -17.97 -5.50
C ASP A 449 11.22 -18.12 -4.86
N ALA A 450 11.15 -17.95 -3.53
CA ALA A 450 9.89 -18.02 -2.78
C ALA A 450 8.86 -16.97 -3.24
N ALA A 451 9.29 -15.74 -3.55
CA ALA A 451 8.41 -14.68 -4.01
C ALA A 451 7.86 -14.93 -5.43
N LEU A 452 8.66 -15.48 -6.34
CA LEU A 452 8.32 -15.62 -7.76
C LEU A 452 7.82 -17.02 -8.15
N ALA A 453 7.89 -18.02 -7.26
CA ALA A 453 7.52 -19.42 -7.56
C ALA A 453 6.10 -19.60 -8.11
N GLY A 454 5.17 -18.72 -7.76
CA GLY A 454 3.77 -18.76 -8.21
C GLY A 454 3.49 -18.11 -9.56
N LEU A 455 4.48 -17.43 -10.17
CA LEU A 455 4.27 -16.69 -11.41
C LEU A 455 4.23 -17.62 -12.64
N PRO A 456 3.16 -17.59 -13.44
CA PRO A 456 3.09 -18.36 -14.67
C PRO A 456 4.07 -17.77 -15.69
N SER A 457 4.98 -18.60 -16.21
CA SER A 457 5.78 -18.23 -17.39
C SER A 457 4.87 -18.12 -18.62
N ALA A 458 5.10 -17.12 -19.48
CA ALA A 458 4.38 -17.00 -20.75
C ALA A 458 4.49 -18.25 -21.65
N LYS A 459 5.54 -19.08 -21.46
CA LYS A 459 5.69 -20.39 -22.14
C LYS A 459 4.64 -21.42 -21.70
N ASN A 460 4.17 -21.35 -20.46
CA ASN A 460 3.15 -22.27 -19.91
C ASN A 460 1.72 -21.89 -20.33
N VAL A 461 1.48 -20.62 -20.69
CA VAL A 461 0.18 -20.16 -21.21
C VAL A 461 0.00 -20.57 -22.67
N ALA A 462 1.07 -20.59 -23.48
CA ALA A 462 1.02 -20.99 -24.88
C ALA A 462 0.78 -22.51 -25.10
N THR A 463 1.06 -23.34 -24.10
CA THR A 463 0.84 -24.81 -24.15
C THR A 463 -0.54 -25.23 -23.67
N ALA A 464 -1.32 -24.34 -23.07
CA ALA A 464 -2.74 -24.54 -22.80
C ALA A 464 -3.58 -24.28 -24.07
N THR A 465 -3.26 -24.98 -25.16
CA THR A 465 -4.20 -25.09 -26.28
C THR A 465 -5.34 -26.01 -25.83
N VAL A 466 -6.54 -25.45 -25.75
CA VAL A 466 -7.80 -26.13 -25.43
C VAL A 466 -7.92 -27.43 -26.21
N THR A 467 -7.68 -28.56 -25.55
CA THR A 467 -8.18 -29.88 -25.99
C THR A 467 -9.58 -30.04 -25.41
N GLY A 468 -10.54 -29.38 -26.06
CA GLY A 468 -11.96 -29.59 -25.81
C GLY A 468 -12.52 -30.52 -26.89
N ASP A 469 -12.83 -31.76 -26.52
CA ASP A 469 -13.63 -32.63 -27.37
C ASP A 469 -15.01 -32.00 -27.59
N VAL A 470 -15.34 -31.74 -28.85
CA VAL A 470 -16.69 -31.32 -29.24
C VAL A 470 -17.60 -32.55 -29.19
N PRO A 471 -18.68 -32.57 -28.38
CA PRO A 471 -19.64 -33.66 -28.43
C PRO A 471 -20.32 -33.65 -29.80
N SER A 472 -20.14 -34.71 -30.58
CA SER A 472 -20.85 -34.90 -31.83
C SER A 472 -22.34 -35.08 -31.55
N HIS A 473 -23.16 -34.10 -31.93
CA HIS A 473 -24.58 -34.32 -32.15
C HIS A 473 -24.84 -34.42 -33.64
N ALA A 474 -25.45 -35.53 -34.02
CA ALA A 474 -25.87 -35.86 -35.37
C ALA A 474 -26.81 -34.78 -35.93
N GLY A 475 -26.51 -34.30 -37.15
CA GLY A 475 -27.38 -33.42 -37.91
C GLY A 475 -26.65 -32.88 -39.14
N GLY A 476 -26.84 -33.54 -40.29
CA GLY A 476 -26.08 -33.30 -41.51
C GLY A 476 -26.32 -31.96 -42.19
N GLY A 477 -25.35 -31.55 -43.02
CA GLY A 477 -25.59 -30.51 -44.03
C GLY A 477 -24.36 -29.75 -44.52
N LYS A 478 -23.71 -30.28 -45.57
CA LYS A 478 -22.87 -29.62 -46.58
C LYS A 478 -21.56 -28.94 -46.15
N LYS A 479 -20.47 -29.58 -46.57
CA LYS A 479 -19.11 -29.03 -46.71
C LYS A 479 -19.10 -27.82 -47.65
N THR A 480 -18.49 -26.72 -47.24
CA THR A 480 -17.89 -25.75 -48.16
C THR A 480 -16.56 -25.31 -47.58
N THR A 481 -15.49 -25.66 -48.28
CA THR A 481 -14.11 -25.31 -47.97
C THR A 481 -13.84 -23.89 -48.46
N MET A 482 -13.31 -23.01 -47.61
CA MET A 482 -12.59 -21.85 -48.11
C MET A 482 -11.44 -21.49 -47.17
N ARG A 483 -10.23 -21.42 -47.73
CA ARG A 483 -9.00 -20.96 -47.09
C ARG A 483 -9.03 -19.42 -46.99
N LEU A 484 -8.76 -18.90 -45.81
CA LEU A 484 -7.72 -17.89 -45.51
C LEU A 484 -7.48 -17.87 -44.00
#